data_AF-A0A6L7GGG1-F1
#
_entry.id   AF-A0A6L7GGG1-F1
#
_cell.length_a   1.000
_cell.length_b   1.000
_cell.length_c   1.000
_cell.angle_alpha   90.00
_cell.angle_beta   90.00
_cell.angle_gamma   90.00
#
_symmetry.space_group_name_H-M   'P 1'
#
loop_
_entity.id
_entity.type
_entity.pdbx_description
1 polymer ?
#
loop_
_entity_poly.entity_id
_entity_poly.type
_entity_poly.pdbx_seq_one_letter_code
_entity_poly.pdbx_strand_id
1 'polypeptide(L)'
;MSGSRSKPQGKSGPFGGGPNGPTWFVIPFPEDKAERERLIANLFAKAFDRWVATETDPTLAPFGQPKQNEENDLDFTIDTSAGPMQMELAEFAPLSVFGPRFTDAPTSLQPHEKAEHAIELIGMKSAHQGAVGRFLVIYSTEHGFWLDPITIERMRRAFQESPPRFDRVYWISIHSLTEASVSEIYPGKPHHFFGDADLDAGRIFIPHPADLRVVTSVEWQGSVGWGMLRIPAKITLNYDGASTIGEIRMTDPFGAVVGEQDEPTK
;
A
#
# COMPACT_ATOMS: atom_id res chain seq x y z
N MET A 1 -27.36 -22.30 -7.80
CA MET A 1 -25.89 -22.33 -7.73
C MET A 1 -25.38 -20.92 -7.97
N SER A 2 -25.11 -20.14 -6.92
CA SER A 2 -24.44 -18.85 -7.09
C SER A 2 -22.98 -19.15 -7.43
N GLY A 3 -22.56 -18.86 -8.66
CA GLY A 3 -21.17 -19.00 -9.05
C GLY A 3 -20.30 -18.21 -8.08
N SER A 4 -19.32 -18.88 -7.44
CA SER A 4 -18.34 -18.23 -6.58
C SER A 4 -17.55 -17.25 -7.44
N ARG A 5 -17.95 -15.98 -7.42
CA ARG A 5 -17.25 -14.92 -8.11
C ARG A 5 -15.91 -14.78 -7.40
N SER A 6 -14.82 -15.22 -8.04
CA SER A 6 -13.48 -15.03 -7.48
C SER A 6 -13.27 -13.54 -7.27
N LYS A 7 -12.83 -13.16 -6.07
CA LYS A 7 -12.43 -11.77 -5.85
C LYS A 7 -11.27 -11.47 -6.79
N PRO A 8 -11.23 -10.29 -7.43
CA PRO A 8 -10.04 -9.88 -8.14
C PRO A 8 -8.85 -9.97 -7.17
N GLN A 9 -7.69 -10.40 -7.66
CA GLN A 9 -6.45 -10.43 -6.89
C GLN A 9 -5.53 -9.32 -7.38
N GLY A 10 -4.92 -8.63 -6.42
CA GLY A 10 -3.93 -7.62 -6.72
C GLY A 10 -2.59 -8.24 -7.07
N LYS A 11 -1.64 -7.39 -7.46
CA LYS A 11 -0.24 -7.78 -7.59
C LYS A 11 0.59 -7.05 -6.55
N SER A 12 1.23 -7.79 -5.66
CA SER A 12 2.23 -7.28 -4.73
C SER A 12 3.46 -8.19 -4.68
N GLY A 13 4.58 -7.63 -4.24
CA GLY A 13 5.85 -8.34 -4.12
C GLY A 13 7.05 -7.41 -4.23
N PRO A 14 8.23 -7.85 -3.79
CA PRO A 14 9.43 -7.04 -3.79
C PRO A 14 10.07 -6.97 -5.18
N PHE A 15 10.88 -5.93 -5.37
CA PHE A 15 11.84 -5.88 -6.47
C PHE A 15 13.19 -6.41 -6.00
N GLY A 16 13.88 -7.11 -6.87
CA GLY A 16 15.26 -7.53 -6.65
C GLY A 16 16.09 -7.50 -7.93
N GLY A 17 17.39 -7.75 -7.79
CA GLY A 17 18.29 -7.86 -8.94
C GLY A 17 18.08 -9.17 -9.69
N GLY A 18 17.78 -9.08 -10.98
CA GLY A 18 17.77 -10.20 -11.91
C GLY A 18 18.92 -10.11 -12.92
N PRO A 19 19.16 -11.16 -13.72
CA PRO A 19 20.22 -11.19 -14.73
C PRO A 19 20.09 -10.10 -15.80
N ASN A 20 18.88 -9.55 -15.99
CA ASN A 20 18.58 -8.50 -16.96
C ASN A 20 18.17 -7.16 -16.30
N GLY A 21 18.54 -6.95 -15.04
CA GLY A 21 18.17 -5.76 -14.27
C GLY A 21 17.07 -6.01 -13.22
N PRO A 22 16.41 -4.96 -12.71
CA PRO A 22 15.37 -5.08 -11.70
C PRO A 22 14.24 -6.02 -12.15
N THR A 23 13.90 -6.98 -11.30
CA THR A 23 12.80 -7.94 -11.54
C THR A 23 11.78 -7.81 -10.43
N TRP A 24 10.50 -7.74 -10.81
CA TRP A 24 9.40 -7.76 -9.84
C TRP A 24 9.02 -9.20 -9.51
N PHE A 25 9.21 -9.62 -8.27
CA PHE A 25 8.85 -10.94 -7.79
C PHE A 25 7.41 -10.93 -7.26
N VAL A 26 6.45 -10.99 -8.18
CA VAL A 26 5.02 -11.02 -7.83
C VAL A 26 4.71 -12.26 -6.98
N ILE A 27 4.08 -12.05 -5.84
CA ILE A 27 3.72 -13.11 -4.90
C ILE A 27 2.49 -13.85 -5.44
N PRO A 28 2.56 -15.17 -5.64
CA PRO A 28 1.42 -15.96 -6.08
C PRO A 28 0.51 -16.27 -4.88
N PHE A 29 -0.32 -15.31 -4.46
CA PHE A 29 -1.26 -15.54 -3.37
C PHE A 29 -2.25 -16.66 -3.70
N PRO A 30 -2.64 -17.49 -2.71
CA PRO A 30 -3.70 -18.47 -2.91
C PRO A 30 -5.01 -17.81 -3.39
N GLU A 31 -5.64 -18.40 -4.40
CA GLU A 31 -6.93 -17.95 -4.94
C GLU A 31 -8.03 -18.09 -3.89
N ASP A 32 -8.05 -19.22 -3.18
CA ASP A 32 -8.96 -19.46 -2.08
C ASP A 32 -8.73 -18.47 -0.92
N LYS A 33 -9.83 -17.92 -0.39
CA LYS A 33 -9.78 -16.91 0.67
C LYS A 33 -9.20 -17.52 1.95
N ALA A 34 -9.66 -18.70 2.34
CA ALA A 34 -9.27 -19.32 3.60
C ALA A 34 -7.78 -19.75 3.56
N GLU A 35 -7.30 -20.26 2.44
CA GLU A 35 -5.88 -20.56 2.24
C GLU A 35 -5.02 -19.30 2.31
N ARG A 36 -5.47 -18.20 1.68
CA ARG A 36 -4.76 -16.92 1.72
C ARG A 36 -4.70 -16.36 3.14
N GLU A 37 -5.82 -16.32 3.85
CA GLU A 37 -5.89 -15.84 5.23
C GLU A 37 -5.03 -16.70 6.17
N ARG A 38 -5.01 -18.02 5.98
CA ARG A 38 -4.12 -18.92 6.72
C ARG A 38 -2.65 -18.64 6.42
N LEU A 39 -2.28 -18.35 5.17
CA LEU A 39 -0.93 -17.92 4.82
C LEU A 39 -0.56 -16.63 5.57
N ILE A 40 -1.44 -15.62 5.57
CA ILE A 40 -1.19 -14.34 6.25
C ILE A 40 -1.02 -14.53 7.75
N ALA A 41 -1.92 -15.29 8.38
CA ALA A 41 -1.87 -15.60 9.80
C ALA A 41 -0.52 -16.23 10.23
N ASN A 42 -0.05 -17.21 9.46
CA ASN A 42 1.22 -17.88 9.74
C ASN A 42 2.42 -16.96 9.54
N LEU A 43 2.40 -16.15 8.47
CA LEU A 43 3.46 -15.17 8.22
C LEU A 43 3.50 -14.09 9.31
N PHE A 44 2.34 -13.64 9.80
CA PHE A 44 2.24 -12.69 10.90
C PHE A 44 2.92 -13.25 12.16
N ALA A 45 2.51 -14.44 12.62
CA ALA A 45 3.07 -15.06 13.82
C ALA A 45 4.60 -15.20 13.73
N LYS A 46 5.11 -15.66 12.57
CA LYS A 46 6.54 -15.80 12.32
C LYS A 46 7.30 -14.46 12.26
N ALA A 47 6.71 -13.45 11.63
CA ALA A 47 7.37 -12.16 11.43
C ALA A 47 7.33 -11.29 12.70
N PHE A 48 6.32 -11.43 13.56
CA PHE A 48 6.16 -10.63 14.77
C PHE A 48 7.39 -10.72 15.68
N ASP A 49 7.87 -11.94 15.94
CA ASP A 49 9.03 -12.21 16.81
C ASP A 49 10.31 -11.51 16.31
N ARG A 50 10.40 -11.24 15.02
CA ARG A 50 11.57 -10.57 14.41
C ARG A 50 11.49 -9.04 14.46
N TRP A 51 10.29 -8.47 14.37
CA TRP A 51 10.12 -7.05 14.08
C TRP A 51 9.47 -6.24 15.21
N VAL A 52 8.57 -6.84 16.01
CA VAL A 52 7.67 -6.07 16.89
C VAL A 52 7.75 -6.50 18.35
N ALA A 53 8.38 -7.63 18.68
CA ALA A 53 8.39 -8.20 20.03
C ALA A 53 8.81 -7.23 21.16
N THR A 54 9.53 -6.16 20.83
CA THR A 54 10.04 -5.14 21.77
C THR A 54 9.34 -3.78 21.69
N GLU A 55 8.35 -3.56 20.81
CA GLU A 55 7.74 -2.23 20.60
C GLU A 55 6.75 -1.84 21.72
N THR A 56 6.14 -2.82 22.40
CA THR A 56 5.05 -2.59 23.37
C THR A 56 5.11 -3.51 24.59
N ASP A 57 4.69 -2.95 25.73
CA ASP A 57 4.59 -3.64 27.03
C ASP A 57 3.13 -3.54 27.55
N PRO A 58 2.47 -4.65 27.92
CA PRO A 58 2.92 -6.03 27.76
C PRO A 58 2.98 -6.45 26.29
N THR A 59 4.06 -7.17 25.95
CA THR A 59 4.23 -7.83 24.67
C THR A 59 3.27 -9.02 24.57
N LEU A 60 2.70 -9.27 23.39
CA LEU A 60 1.93 -10.49 23.10
C LEU A 60 2.83 -11.64 22.62
N ALA A 61 4.10 -11.36 22.30
CA ALA A 61 5.04 -12.41 21.91
C ALA A 61 5.37 -13.35 23.09
N PRO A 62 5.69 -14.62 22.81
CA PRO A 62 5.69 -15.24 21.48
C PRO A 62 4.27 -15.57 21.00
N PHE A 63 4.06 -15.52 19.69
CA PHE A 63 2.82 -16.01 19.08
C PHE A 63 2.93 -17.51 18.77
N GLY A 64 1.92 -18.27 19.20
CA GLY A 64 1.76 -19.68 18.85
C GLY A 64 1.32 -19.88 17.40
N GLN A 65 0.99 -21.13 17.05
CA GLN A 65 0.45 -21.43 15.73
C GLN A 65 -1.02 -20.94 15.63
N PRO A 66 -1.38 -20.14 14.62
CA PRO A 66 -2.77 -19.73 14.41
C PRO A 66 -3.67 -20.94 14.15
N LYS A 67 -4.78 -21.03 14.90
CA LYS A 67 -5.85 -22.02 14.71
C LYS A 67 -7.05 -21.33 14.08
N GLN A 68 -7.46 -21.77 12.89
CA GLN A 68 -8.65 -21.23 12.23
C GLN A 68 -9.91 -21.60 13.01
N ASN A 69 -10.82 -20.64 13.21
CA ASN A 69 -12.10 -20.85 13.87
C ASN A 69 -13.20 -21.22 12.84
N GLU A 70 -14.40 -21.53 13.34
CA GLU A 70 -15.58 -21.74 12.50
C GLU A 70 -16.13 -20.40 11.98
N GLU A 71 -16.86 -20.43 10.85
CA GLU A 71 -17.20 -19.27 10.01
C GLU A 71 -18.02 -18.14 10.71
N ASN A 72 -18.54 -18.38 11.92
CA ASN A 72 -19.30 -17.40 12.70
C ASN A 72 -18.48 -16.66 13.77
N ASP A 73 -17.21 -17.04 13.96
CA ASP A 73 -16.27 -16.40 14.88
C ASP A 73 -15.23 -15.55 14.11
N LEU A 74 -14.36 -14.85 14.85
CA LEU A 74 -13.16 -14.24 14.29
C LEU A 74 -12.30 -15.27 13.55
N ASP A 75 -11.53 -14.85 12.55
CA ASP A 75 -10.85 -15.77 11.63
C ASP A 75 -9.96 -16.82 12.33
N PHE A 76 -9.21 -16.42 13.37
CA PHE A 76 -8.28 -17.31 14.08
C PHE A 76 -8.28 -17.12 15.60
N THR A 77 -7.84 -18.15 16.31
CA THR A 77 -7.37 -18.09 17.70
C THR A 77 -5.88 -18.37 17.72
N ILE A 78 -5.12 -17.60 18.50
CA ILE A 78 -3.67 -17.75 18.63
C ILE A 78 -3.25 -17.65 20.09
N ASP A 79 -2.37 -18.54 20.53
CA ASP A 79 -1.79 -18.46 21.87
C ASP A 79 -0.75 -17.34 21.94
N THR A 80 -0.81 -16.53 22.99
CA THR A 80 0.13 -15.44 23.26
C THR A 80 0.66 -15.55 24.69
N SER A 81 1.65 -14.74 25.05
CA SER A 81 2.12 -14.62 26.45
C SER A 81 1.04 -14.13 27.42
N ALA A 82 0.01 -13.42 26.92
CA ALA A 82 -1.14 -12.95 27.69
C ALA A 82 -2.29 -13.98 27.75
N GLY A 83 -2.11 -15.15 27.14
CA GLY A 83 -3.13 -16.19 26.97
C GLY A 83 -3.69 -16.25 25.54
N PRO A 84 -4.72 -17.07 25.31
CA PRO A 84 -5.34 -17.19 23.99
C PRO A 84 -6.00 -15.88 23.57
N MET A 85 -5.70 -15.40 22.36
CA MET A 85 -6.31 -14.22 21.77
C MET A 85 -6.99 -14.57 20.45
N GLN A 86 -8.06 -13.84 20.13
CA GLN A 86 -8.73 -13.96 18.85
C GLN A 86 -8.14 -12.95 17.87
N MET A 87 -7.85 -13.41 16.66
CA MET A 87 -7.24 -12.63 15.59
C MET A 87 -8.23 -12.48 14.44
N GLU A 88 -8.55 -11.23 14.10
CA GLU A 88 -9.24 -10.87 12.86
C GLU A 88 -8.23 -10.51 11.78
N LEU A 89 -8.49 -10.90 10.54
CA LEU A 89 -7.77 -10.41 9.37
C LEU A 89 -8.64 -9.45 8.56
N ALA A 90 -8.02 -8.39 8.04
CA ALA A 90 -8.68 -7.49 7.10
C ALA A 90 -7.77 -7.19 5.90
N GLU A 91 -8.25 -7.53 4.71
CA GLU A 91 -7.63 -7.09 3.47
C GLU A 91 -7.93 -5.60 3.25
N PHE A 92 -6.89 -4.78 3.23
CA PHE A 92 -6.96 -3.38 2.85
C PHE A 92 -6.95 -3.25 1.32
N ALA A 93 -8.15 -3.02 0.78
CA ALA A 93 -8.38 -2.72 -0.62
C ALA A 93 -9.62 -1.81 -0.73
N PRO A 94 -9.47 -0.47 -0.83
CA PRO A 94 -10.57 0.49 -0.86
C PRO A 94 -11.37 0.49 -2.19
N LEU A 95 -11.68 -0.68 -2.72
CA LEU A 95 -12.40 -0.90 -3.98
C LEU A 95 -13.85 -0.40 -3.92
N SER A 96 -14.45 -0.25 -2.74
CA SER A 96 -15.76 0.39 -2.61
C SER A 96 -15.75 1.84 -3.08
N VAL A 97 -14.60 2.52 -3.01
CA VAL A 97 -14.42 3.92 -3.40
C VAL A 97 -14.06 4.04 -4.88
N PHE A 98 -13.17 3.17 -5.38
CA PHE A 98 -12.61 3.30 -6.73
C PHE A 98 -13.20 2.36 -7.77
N GLY A 99 -14.08 1.44 -7.37
CA GLY A 99 -14.74 0.49 -8.26
C GLY A 99 -14.36 -0.96 -7.95
N PRO A 100 -15.15 -1.93 -8.47
CA PRO A 100 -15.11 -3.32 -8.02
C PRO A 100 -13.83 -4.09 -8.44
N ARG A 101 -12.93 -3.51 -9.23
CA ARG A 101 -11.71 -4.16 -9.73
C ARG A 101 -10.49 -3.31 -9.41
N PHE A 102 -9.34 -3.96 -9.19
CA PHE A 102 -8.06 -3.26 -9.04
C PHE A 102 -7.68 -2.40 -10.25
N THR A 103 -8.12 -2.78 -11.45
CA THR A 103 -7.91 -1.97 -12.68
C THR A 103 -8.67 -0.65 -12.68
N ASP A 104 -9.70 -0.53 -11.84
CA ASP A 104 -10.50 0.70 -11.71
C ASP A 104 -9.89 1.64 -10.65
N ALA A 105 -8.98 1.13 -9.81
CA ALA A 105 -8.34 1.89 -8.75
C ALA A 105 -7.10 2.69 -9.22
N PRO A 106 -6.77 3.81 -8.55
CA PRO A 106 -5.48 4.47 -8.74
C PRO A 106 -4.32 3.51 -8.54
N THR A 107 -3.27 3.67 -9.34
CA THR A 107 -2.05 2.87 -9.24
C THR A 107 -1.33 3.07 -7.91
N SER A 108 -1.45 4.27 -7.34
CA SER A 108 -0.95 4.60 -6.01
C SER A 108 -1.87 5.64 -5.37
N LEU A 109 -2.00 5.57 -4.05
CA LEU A 109 -2.71 6.55 -3.22
C LEU A 109 -1.69 7.37 -2.43
N GLN A 110 -2.02 8.61 -2.12
CA GLN A 110 -1.19 9.41 -1.22
C GLN A 110 -1.24 8.82 0.20
N PRO A 111 -0.17 8.97 1.01
CA PRO A 111 -0.13 8.38 2.34
C PRO A 111 -1.28 8.79 3.27
N HIS A 112 -1.81 10.01 3.12
CA HIS A 112 -2.96 10.49 3.89
C HIS A 112 -4.27 9.78 3.47
N GLU A 113 -4.54 9.64 2.17
CA GLU A 113 -5.70 8.91 1.64
C GLU A 113 -5.67 7.45 2.08
N LYS A 114 -4.49 6.80 2.01
CA LYS A 114 -4.31 5.43 2.53
C LYS A 114 -4.66 5.34 4.01
N ALA A 115 -4.19 6.29 4.82
CA ALA A 115 -4.44 6.31 6.25
C ALA A 115 -5.93 6.49 6.55
N GLU A 116 -6.61 7.42 5.90
CA GLU A 116 -8.05 7.66 6.07
C GLU A 116 -8.87 6.41 5.77
N HIS A 117 -8.63 5.77 4.62
CA HIS A 117 -9.33 4.53 4.25
C HIS A 117 -9.00 3.36 5.18
N ALA A 118 -7.75 3.25 5.64
CA ALA A 118 -7.36 2.19 6.57
C ALA A 118 -7.99 2.40 7.97
N ILE A 119 -8.05 3.65 8.44
CA ILE A 119 -8.74 4.02 9.69
C ILE A 119 -10.23 3.73 9.59
N GLU A 120 -10.87 4.05 8.46
CA GLU A 120 -12.28 3.72 8.21
C GLU A 120 -12.53 2.20 8.27
N LEU A 121 -11.68 1.41 7.59
CA LEU A 121 -11.74 -0.06 7.64
C LEU A 121 -11.60 -0.59 9.07
N ILE A 122 -10.62 -0.09 9.82
CA ILE A 122 -10.42 -0.46 11.23
C ILE A 122 -11.62 -0.05 12.06
N GLY A 123 -12.17 1.14 11.85
CA GLY A 123 -13.35 1.64 12.55
C GLY A 123 -14.57 0.74 12.35
N MET A 124 -14.86 0.34 11.11
CA MET A 124 -15.92 -0.62 10.80
C MET A 124 -15.71 -1.98 11.48
N LYS A 125 -14.50 -2.53 11.40
CA LYS A 125 -14.14 -3.80 12.03
C LYS A 125 -14.22 -3.72 13.56
N SER A 126 -13.70 -2.63 14.12
CA SER A 126 -13.71 -2.32 15.55
C SER A 126 -15.14 -2.23 16.10
N ALA A 127 -16.05 -1.58 15.37
CA ALA A 127 -17.45 -1.46 15.76
C ALA A 127 -18.17 -2.82 15.82
N HIS A 128 -17.90 -3.71 14.87
CA HIS A 128 -18.58 -5.01 14.76
C HIS A 128 -17.93 -6.13 15.57
N GLN A 129 -16.60 -6.14 15.65
CA GLN A 129 -15.82 -7.29 16.12
C GLN A 129 -14.83 -6.94 17.24
N GLY A 130 -14.55 -5.66 17.48
CA GLY A 130 -13.59 -5.25 18.52
C GLY A 130 -14.08 -5.51 19.93
N ALA A 131 -13.24 -6.16 20.74
CA ALA A 131 -13.42 -6.36 22.17
C ALA A 131 -12.06 -6.71 22.82
N VAL A 132 -12.04 -6.79 24.15
CA VAL A 132 -10.90 -7.30 24.93
C VAL A 132 -10.61 -8.75 24.54
N GLY A 133 -9.33 -9.12 24.49
CA GLY A 133 -8.84 -10.43 24.05
C GLY A 133 -8.81 -10.58 22.53
N ARG A 134 -8.96 -9.48 21.78
CA ARG A 134 -9.03 -9.48 20.31
C ARG A 134 -8.06 -8.50 19.70
N PHE A 135 -7.47 -8.87 18.58
CA PHE A 135 -6.65 -7.98 17.78
C PHE A 135 -6.92 -8.12 16.29
N LEU A 136 -6.54 -7.09 15.54
CA LEU A 136 -6.72 -7.00 14.11
C LEU A 136 -5.37 -7.00 13.39
N VAL A 137 -5.24 -7.79 12.33
CA VAL A 137 -4.11 -7.73 11.39
C VAL A 137 -4.60 -7.31 10.02
N ILE A 138 -4.04 -6.23 9.52
CA ILE A 138 -4.35 -5.67 8.21
C ILE A 138 -3.26 -6.09 7.23
N TYR A 139 -3.64 -6.46 6.01
CA TYR A 139 -2.73 -6.83 4.93
C TYR A 139 -3.24 -6.29 3.59
N SER A 140 -2.40 -6.23 2.55
CA SER A 140 -2.85 -5.97 1.17
C SER A 140 -2.29 -7.01 0.20
N THR A 141 -3.04 -7.26 -0.88
CA THR A 141 -2.60 -8.08 -2.02
C THR A 141 -2.23 -7.24 -3.23
N GLU A 142 -2.47 -5.93 -3.19
CA GLU A 142 -2.17 -4.97 -4.26
C GLU A 142 -1.10 -3.98 -3.79
N HIS A 143 -0.06 -3.75 -4.61
CA HIS A 143 1.07 -2.89 -4.25
C HIS A 143 0.66 -1.42 -4.08
N GLY A 144 -0.29 -0.92 -4.88
CA GLY A 144 -0.80 0.45 -4.77
C GLY A 144 -1.43 0.76 -3.42
N PHE A 145 -1.85 -0.27 -2.67
CA PHE A 145 -2.46 -0.17 -1.34
C PHE A 145 -1.48 -0.53 -0.21
N TRP A 146 -0.18 -0.65 -0.50
CA TRP A 146 0.83 -0.86 0.54
C TRP A 146 0.84 0.32 1.53
N LEU A 147 0.68 0.02 2.83
CA LEU A 147 0.81 1.02 3.90
C LEU A 147 2.28 1.27 4.18
N ASP A 148 2.79 2.39 3.66
CA ASP A 148 4.16 2.83 3.89
C ASP A 148 4.34 3.41 5.32
N PRO A 149 5.59 3.61 5.78
CA PRO A 149 5.85 4.08 7.14
C PRO A 149 5.15 5.40 7.52
N ILE A 150 4.92 6.29 6.55
CA ILE A 150 4.25 7.58 6.81
C ILE A 150 2.76 7.35 7.01
N THR A 151 2.14 6.47 6.20
CA THR A 151 0.76 6.03 6.44
C THR A 151 0.61 5.39 7.81
N ILE A 152 1.50 4.47 8.20
CA ILE A 152 1.45 3.82 9.52
C ILE A 152 1.57 4.85 10.66
N GLU A 153 2.49 5.81 10.54
CA GLU A 153 2.66 6.89 11.52
C GLU A 153 1.39 7.75 11.67
N ARG A 154 0.73 8.10 10.56
CA ARG A 154 -0.55 8.82 10.58
C ARG A 154 -1.62 8.05 11.34
N MET A 155 -1.73 6.74 11.08
CA MET A 155 -2.69 5.88 11.77
C MET A 155 -2.39 5.79 13.28
N ARG A 156 -1.12 5.66 13.68
CA ARG A 156 -0.70 5.67 15.08
C ARG A 156 -1.18 6.94 15.80
N ARG A 157 -0.93 8.12 15.21
CA ARG A 157 -1.37 9.42 15.77
C ARG A 157 -2.89 9.51 15.88
N ALA A 158 -3.61 9.11 14.84
CA ALA A 158 -5.08 9.11 14.86
C ALA A 158 -5.66 8.21 15.96
N PHE A 159 -5.07 7.02 16.18
CA PHE A 159 -5.54 6.11 17.22
C PHE A 159 -5.10 6.47 18.64
N GLN A 160 -4.20 7.45 18.83
CA GLN A 160 -3.99 8.05 20.16
C GLN A 160 -5.19 8.88 20.60
N GLU A 161 -5.85 9.56 19.66
CA GLU A 161 -7.02 10.40 19.93
C GLU A 161 -8.32 9.58 19.98
N SER A 162 -8.44 8.60 19.08
CA SER A 162 -9.63 7.75 18.95
C SER A 162 -9.27 6.26 18.91
N PRO A 163 -8.97 5.63 20.06
CA PRO A 163 -8.57 4.24 20.10
C PRO A 163 -9.63 3.27 19.53
N PRO A 164 -9.23 2.22 18.78
CA PRO A 164 -10.16 1.16 18.38
C PRO A 164 -10.53 0.28 19.58
N ARG A 165 -11.59 -0.53 19.44
CA ARG A 165 -12.04 -1.50 20.46
C ARG A 165 -11.25 -2.80 20.48
N PHE A 166 -10.30 -2.96 19.54
CA PHE A 166 -9.32 -4.04 19.58
C PHE A 166 -8.20 -3.71 20.56
N ASP A 167 -7.67 -4.73 21.24
CA ASP A 167 -6.52 -4.55 22.13
C ASP A 167 -5.27 -4.12 21.34
N ARG A 168 -5.13 -4.63 20.11
CA ARG A 168 -4.01 -4.34 19.20
C ARG A 168 -4.48 -4.26 17.75
N VAL A 169 -3.78 -3.44 16.96
CA VAL A 169 -3.91 -3.41 15.50
C VAL A 169 -2.52 -3.49 14.88
N TYR A 170 -2.34 -4.39 13.94
CA TYR A 170 -1.09 -4.61 13.23
C TYR A 170 -1.27 -4.44 11.72
N TRP A 171 -0.20 -4.02 11.07
CA TRP A 171 -0.02 -4.13 9.62
C TRP A 171 1.00 -5.21 9.32
N ILE A 172 0.70 -6.10 8.37
CA ILE A 172 1.68 -7.04 7.81
C ILE A 172 1.95 -6.70 6.35
N SER A 173 3.21 -6.48 6.03
CA SER A 173 3.71 -6.34 4.66
C SER A 173 4.42 -7.62 4.24
N ILE A 174 3.92 -8.24 3.17
CA ILE A 174 4.34 -9.57 2.72
C ILE A 174 5.38 -9.40 1.62
N HIS A 175 6.53 -10.04 1.79
CA HIS A 175 7.66 -9.95 0.85
C HIS A 175 7.83 -11.24 0.05
N SER A 176 7.37 -12.38 0.58
CA SER A 176 7.32 -13.65 -0.13
C SER A 176 6.34 -14.60 0.56
N LEU A 177 6.20 -15.82 0.04
CA LEU A 177 5.42 -16.88 0.71
C LEU A 177 6.02 -17.33 2.06
N THR A 178 7.21 -16.86 2.42
CA THR A 178 7.91 -17.27 3.65
C THR A 178 8.40 -16.11 4.51
N GLU A 179 8.30 -14.87 4.02
CA GLU A 179 8.86 -13.68 4.65
C GLU A 179 7.85 -12.52 4.63
N ALA A 180 7.79 -11.83 5.76
CA ALA A 180 6.98 -10.65 5.96
C ALA A 180 7.64 -9.72 6.99
N SER A 181 7.16 -8.49 7.06
CA SER A 181 7.43 -7.55 8.14
C SER A 181 6.12 -7.12 8.79
N VAL A 182 6.16 -6.87 10.09
CA VAL A 182 4.99 -6.44 10.86
C VAL A 182 5.27 -5.06 11.46
N SER A 183 4.24 -4.23 11.53
CA SER A 183 4.28 -2.95 12.23
C SER A 183 3.07 -2.86 13.15
N GLU A 184 3.29 -2.48 14.40
CA GLU A 184 2.18 -2.22 15.32
C GLU A 184 1.58 -0.84 15.05
N ILE A 185 0.30 -0.79 14.68
CA ILE A 185 -0.45 0.45 14.49
C ILE A 185 -1.02 0.94 15.82
N TYR A 186 -1.56 0.03 16.63
CA TYR A 186 -2.15 0.37 17.93
C TYR A 186 -1.80 -0.71 18.98
N PRO A 187 -1.36 -0.33 20.20
CA PRO A 187 -1.15 1.03 20.69
C PRO A 187 0.23 1.58 20.32
N GLY A 188 0.77 1.17 19.16
CA GLY A 188 2.09 1.56 18.67
C GLY A 188 2.36 3.07 18.84
N LYS A 189 3.50 3.39 19.43
CA LYS A 189 3.89 4.78 19.67
C LYS A 189 4.34 5.44 18.37
N PRO A 190 4.09 6.76 18.19
CA PRO A 190 4.73 7.56 17.16
C PRO A 190 6.22 7.26 17.08
N HIS A 191 6.69 6.91 15.89
CA HIS A 191 8.08 6.51 15.73
C HIS A 191 8.99 7.75 15.88
N HIS A 192 10.01 7.66 16.73
CA HIS A 192 10.90 8.78 17.08
C HIS A 192 11.51 9.50 15.86
N PHE A 193 11.73 8.77 14.76
CA PHE A 193 12.17 9.34 13.47
C PHE A 193 11.26 10.47 12.95
N PHE A 194 9.95 10.36 13.15
CA PHE A 194 8.99 11.36 12.69
C PHE A 194 8.76 12.50 13.70
N GLY A 195 9.05 12.29 14.99
CA GLY A 195 8.91 13.31 16.04
C GLY A 195 7.58 14.07 15.95
N ASP A 196 7.65 15.40 16.06
CA ASP A 196 6.49 16.30 15.90
C ASP A 196 6.32 16.81 14.45
N ALA A 197 6.89 16.11 13.46
CA ALA A 197 6.80 16.56 12.07
C ALA A 197 5.34 16.70 11.63
N ASP A 198 5.05 17.80 10.94
CA ASP A 198 3.83 17.96 10.18
C ASP A 198 3.92 17.05 8.94
N LEU A 199 3.23 15.92 9.03
CA LEU A 199 3.21 14.90 7.97
C LEU A 199 2.46 15.40 6.72
N ASP A 200 1.68 16.48 6.81
CA ASP A 200 0.94 17.10 5.71
C ASP A 200 1.75 18.20 5.01
N ALA A 201 2.64 18.88 5.72
CA ALA A 201 3.46 19.97 5.16
C ALA A 201 4.47 19.49 4.11
N GLY A 202 5.02 18.30 4.30
CA GLY A 202 5.82 17.64 3.27
C GLY A 202 4.90 16.71 2.50
N ARG A 203 4.72 16.91 1.19
CA ARG A 203 4.20 15.88 0.27
C ARG A 203 5.21 14.72 0.18
N ILE A 204 5.53 14.10 1.32
CA ILE A 204 6.51 13.04 1.44
C ILE A 204 5.82 11.80 0.93
N PHE A 205 6.09 11.50 -0.34
CA PHE A 205 5.66 10.30 -1.00
C PHE A 205 6.88 9.40 -1.15
N ILE A 206 6.78 8.18 -0.62
CA ILE A 206 7.77 7.13 -0.88
C ILE A 206 7.18 6.28 -2.00
N PRO A 207 7.55 6.52 -3.28
CA PRO A 207 7.02 5.71 -4.38
C PRO A 207 7.40 4.26 -4.18
N HIS A 208 6.45 3.35 -4.42
CA HIS A 208 6.81 1.95 -4.59
C HIS A 208 7.62 1.81 -5.89
N PRO A 209 8.61 0.90 -6.00
CA PRO A 209 9.35 0.76 -7.25
C PRO A 209 8.49 0.39 -8.47
N ALA A 210 7.31 -0.22 -8.26
CA ALA A 210 6.33 -0.44 -9.33
C ALA A 210 5.63 0.84 -9.80
N ASP A 211 5.61 1.90 -8.97
CA ASP A 211 5.09 3.22 -9.33
C ASP A 211 6.11 4.02 -10.15
N LEU A 212 7.40 3.63 -10.07
CA LEU A 212 8.47 4.30 -10.78
C LEU A 212 8.41 3.95 -12.26
N ARG A 213 8.21 4.98 -13.09
CA ARG A 213 8.34 4.86 -14.54
C ARG A 213 9.68 5.40 -14.97
N VAL A 214 10.44 4.60 -15.74
CA VAL A 214 11.62 5.11 -16.43
C VAL A 214 11.13 5.94 -17.60
N VAL A 215 11.06 7.25 -17.40
CA VAL A 215 10.83 8.20 -18.48
C VAL A 215 12.17 8.47 -19.13
N THR A 216 12.31 8.11 -20.40
CA THR A 216 13.43 8.61 -21.20
C THR A 216 12.98 9.89 -21.88
N SER A 217 13.76 10.95 -21.71
CA SER A 217 13.51 12.25 -22.33
C SER A 217 14.49 12.48 -23.47
N VAL A 218 13.98 12.71 -24.68
CA VAL A 218 14.80 13.17 -25.81
C VAL A 218 14.48 14.62 -26.06
N GLU A 219 15.51 15.47 -26.02
CA GLU A 219 15.39 16.89 -26.31
C GLU A 219 16.06 17.23 -27.63
N TRP A 220 15.40 18.02 -28.48
CA TRP A 220 16.02 18.60 -29.66
C TRP A 220 15.52 20.01 -29.95
N GLN A 221 16.33 20.77 -30.68
CA GLN A 221 15.91 22.08 -31.21
C GLN A 221 15.29 21.89 -32.59
N GLY A 222 14.11 22.47 -32.78
CA GLY A 222 13.37 22.42 -34.05
C GLY A 222 12.65 23.73 -34.33
N SER A 223 11.77 23.71 -35.33
CA SER A 223 10.86 24.81 -35.60
C SER A 223 9.43 24.29 -35.77
N VAL A 224 8.47 24.93 -35.11
CA VAL A 224 7.05 24.65 -35.29
C VAL A 224 6.45 25.66 -36.26
N GLY A 225 5.62 25.19 -37.19
CA GLY A 225 4.90 26.05 -38.13
C GLY A 225 3.59 26.56 -37.54
N TRP A 226 3.35 27.87 -37.57
CA TRP A 226 2.05 28.48 -37.27
C TRP A 226 1.65 29.43 -38.40
N GLY A 227 0.73 28.99 -39.26
CA GLY A 227 0.41 29.68 -40.51
C GLY A 227 1.64 29.75 -41.44
N MET A 228 2.09 30.95 -41.80
CA MET A 228 3.31 31.17 -42.60
C MET A 228 4.58 31.36 -41.76
N LEU A 229 4.48 31.39 -40.43
CA LEU A 229 5.62 31.62 -39.53
C LEU A 229 6.26 30.30 -39.09
N ARG A 230 7.59 30.28 -38.98
CA ARG A 230 8.36 29.21 -38.33
C ARG A 230 8.95 29.75 -37.03
N ILE A 231 8.55 29.16 -35.91
CA ILE A 231 8.99 29.57 -34.58
C ILE A 231 10.00 28.53 -34.08
N PRO A 232 11.24 28.92 -33.73
CA PRO A 232 12.18 28.02 -33.06
C PRO A 232 11.56 27.49 -31.77
N ALA A 233 11.65 26.19 -31.54
CA ALA A 233 11.11 25.54 -30.35
C ALA A 233 12.10 24.51 -29.81
N LYS A 234 12.14 24.38 -28.49
CA LYS A 234 12.75 23.24 -27.82
C LYS A 234 11.69 22.16 -27.68
N ILE A 235 11.85 21.01 -28.32
CA ILE A 235 10.88 19.92 -28.23
C ILE A 235 11.45 18.87 -27.28
N THR A 236 10.66 18.46 -26.30
CA THR A 236 10.98 17.40 -25.35
C THR A 236 10.02 16.24 -25.57
N LEU A 237 10.52 15.07 -25.92
CA LEU A 237 9.70 13.86 -26.01
C LEU A 237 9.98 12.97 -24.81
N ASN A 238 8.96 12.71 -24.00
CA ASN A 238 9.03 11.79 -22.87
C ASN A 238 8.41 10.45 -23.29
N TYR A 239 9.16 9.35 -23.22
CA TYR A 239 8.63 8.01 -23.49
C TYR A 239 8.89 7.08 -22.31
N ASP A 240 7.88 6.30 -21.93
CA ASP A 240 7.92 5.43 -20.76
C ASP A 240 7.78 3.94 -21.13
N GLY A 241 8.20 3.53 -22.32
CA GLY A 241 8.22 2.12 -22.76
C GLY A 241 6.87 1.42 -22.91
N ALA A 242 5.81 1.91 -22.26
CA ALA A 242 4.43 1.46 -22.33
C ALA A 242 3.53 2.46 -23.08
N SER A 243 3.93 3.73 -23.14
CA SER A 243 3.25 4.80 -23.86
C SER A 243 4.25 5.85 -24.35
N THR A 244 3.90 6.54 -25.44
CA THR A 244 4.59 7.76 -25.86
C THR A 244 3.78 8.92 -25.31
N ILE A 245 4.30 9.66 -24.32
CA ILE A 245 3.69 10.89 -23.85
C ILE A 245 4.50 12.04 -24.45
N GLY A 246 4.13 12.41 -25.68
CA GLY A 246 4.76 13.54 -26.35
C GLY A 246 4.26 14.85 -25.75
N GLU A 247 5.01 15.44 -24.82
CA GLU A 247 4.74 16.79 -24.32
C GLU A 247 5.51 17.82 -25.17
N ILE A 248 4.85 18.42 -26.15
CA ILE A 248 5.48 19.49 -26.94
C ILE A 248 5.38 20.80 -26.15
N ARG A 249 6.41 21.15 -25.39
CA ARG A 249 6.56 22.50 -24.84
C ARG A 249 7.11 23.45 -25.88
N MET A 250 6.36 24.47 -26.27
CA MET A 250 6.89 25.55 -27.10
C MET A 250 7.35 26.69 -26.21
N THR A 251 8.66 26.92 -26.14
CA THR A 251 9.26 28.08 -25.48
C THR A 251 9.78 29.06 -26.50
N ASP A 252 9.56 30.36 -26.29
CA ASP A 252 10.18 31.40 -27.09
C ASP A 252 11.71 31.47 -26.85
N PRO A 253 12.47 32.29 -27.61
CA PRO A 253 13.93 32.42 -27.43
C PRO A 253 14.36 32.94 -26.04
N PHE A 254 13.43 33.42 -25.22
CA PHE A 254 13.65 33.94 -23.88
C PHE A 254 13.14 32.97 -22.78
N GLY A 255 12.63 31.79 -23.17
CA GLY A 255 12.17 30.75 -22.27
C GLY A 255 10.70 30.87 -21.82
N ALA A 256 9.92 31.80 -22.37
CA ALA A 256 8.50 31.91 -22.05
C ALA A 256 7.69 30.82 -22.77
N VAL A 257 6.83 30.12 -22.04
CA VAL A 257 5.92 29.10 -22.60
C VAL A 257 4.86 29.79 -23.45
N VAL A 258 4.81 29.46 -24.74
CA VAL A 258 3.92 30.09 -25.73
C VAL A 258 2.72 29.20 -26.08
N GLY A 259 2.74 27.94 -25.66
CA GLY A 259 1.66 26.97 -25.82
C GLY A 259 2.02 25.60 -25.22
N GLU A 260 1.03 24.93 -24.66
CA GLU A 260 1.10 23.57 -24.13
C GLU A 260 -0.01 22.76 -24.82
N GLN A 261 0.34 21.65 -25.46
CA GLN A 261 -0.62 20.78 -26.13
C GLN A 261 -0.34 19.34 -25.75
N ASP A 262 -1.24 18.76 -24.95
CA ASP A 262 -1.25 17.33 -24.65
C ASP A 262 -1.91 16.61 -25.82
N GLU A 263 -1.12 15.94 -26.66
CA GLU A 263 -1.68 15.00 -27.65
C GLU A 263 -1.59 13.56 -27.10
N PRO A 264 -2.73 12.95 -26.72
CA PRO A 264 -2.76 11.51 -26.52
C PRO A 264 -2.60 10.83 -27.89
N THR A 265 -1.43 10.23 -28.13
CA THR A 265 -1.23 9.38 -29.32
C THR A 265 -1.75 7.97 -29.01
N LYS A 266 -2.67 7.48 -29.85
CA LYS A 266 -3.24 6.12 -29.79
C LYS A 266 -2.21 5.05 -30.11
#